data_AF-A0A537QXG0-F1
#
_entry.id   AF-A0A537QXG0-F1
#
_cell.length_a   1.000
_cell.length_b   1.000
_cell.length_c   1.000
_cell.angle_alpha   90.00
_cell.angle_beta   90.00
_cell.angle_gamma   90.00
#
_symmetry.space_group_name_H-M   'P 1'
#
loop_
_entity.id
_entity.type
_entity.pdbx_description
1 polymer ?
#
loop_
_entity_poly.entity_id
_entity_poly.type
_entity_poly.pdbx_seq_one_letter_code
_entity_poly.pdbx_strand_id
1 'polypeptide(L)'
;MLYSVDIDRSPPVLGGKVTVQFNEMRPSMPQIQTNKQPLTQITIVESEPEKQAEALRVMTERARFMARQPGFISISLHRSLDGRRIVNYVQWENRDLLRSAHQSPEFRKQWNDFDKLTDEIDPHLYEVSEIMDAEQ
;
A
#
# COMPACT_ATOMS: atom_id res chain seq x y z
N MET A 1 13.84 5.41 -1.52
CA MET A 1 13.44 6.78 -1.19
C MET A 1 13.49 7.53 -2.50
N LEU A 2 12.35 7.86 -3.09
CA LEU A 2 12.29 8.63 -4.34
C LEU A 2 12.12 10.10 -3.93
N TYR A 3 13.09 10.93 -4.30
CA TYR A 3 13.06 12.37 -4.06
C TYR A 3 12.70 13.04 -5.39
N SER A 4 11.64 13.83 -5.43
CA SER A 4 11.39 14.79 -6.52
C SER A 4 11.63 16.20 -6.00
N VAL A 5 12.42 16.97 -6.74
CA VAL A 5 12.71 18.38 -6.46
C VAL A 5 11.89 19.19 -7.44
N ASP A 6 10.84 19.86 -6.97
CA ASP A 6 10.20 20.92 -7.75
C ASP A 6 11.02 22.19 -7.58
N ILE A 7 11.75 22.57 -8.63
CA ILE A 7 12.48 23.84 -8.70
C ILE A 7 11.50 24.88 -9.21
N ASP A 8 10.91 25.66 -8.30
CA ASP A 8 10.18 26.88 -8.63
C ASP A 8 11.11 27.82 -9.42
N ARG A 9 10.75 28.12 -10.67
CA ARG A 9 11.51 28.99 -11.58
C ARG A 9 11.22 30.47 -11.32
N SER A 10 11.47 30.92 -10.10
CA SER A 10 11.47 32.34 -9.76
C SER A 10 12.91 32.85 -9.65
N PRO A 11 13.26 34.03 -10.20
CA PRO A 11 14.64 34.53 -10.25
C PRO A 11 15.18 34.86 -8.84
N PRO A 12 16.51 34.77 -8.62
CA PRO A 12 17.06 34.77 -7.27
C PRO A 12 17.07 36.18 -6.65
N VAL A 13 16.44 36.32 -5.48
CA VAL A 13 16.65 37.48 -4.59
C VAL A 13 17.83 37.15 -3.67
N LEU A 14 18.94 37.88 -3.86
CA LEU A 14 20.15 37.78 -3.03
C LEU A 14 19.84 38.15 -1.57
N GLY A 15 20.02 37.20 -0.65
CA GLY A 15 20.12 37.48 0.80
C GLY A 15 19.15 36.73 1.74
N GLY A 16 18.25 35.89 1.25
CA GLY A 16 17.36 35.09 2.10
C GLY A 16 17.91 33.70 2.38
N LYS A 17 17.95 33.27 3.65
CA LYS A 17 18.08 31.84 3.99
C LYS A 17 16.93 31.09 3.31
N VAL A 18 17.22 30.26 2.31
CA VAL A 18 16.26 29.32 1.75
C VAL A 18 15.90 28.33 2.85
N THR A 19 14.72 28.52 3.46
CA THR A 19 14.18 27.55 4.40
C THR A 19 13.50 26.47 3.57
N VAL A 20 14.20 25.37 3.33
CA VAL A 20 13.62 24.17 2.72
C VAL A 20 12.65 23.58 3.75
N GLN A 21 11.36 23.80 3.57
CA GLN A 21 10.35 23.05 4.30
C GLN A 21 10.30 21.65 3.72
N PHE A 22 10.91 20.70 4.43
CA PHE A 22 10.69 19.28 4.18
C PHE A 22 9.28 18.95 4.62
N ASN A 23 8.33 18.99 3.68
CA ASN A 23 7.03 18.40 3.94
C ASN A 23 7.23 16.89 3.98
N GLU A 24 7.35 16.31 5.18
CA GLU A 24 7.24 14.87 5.34
C GLU A 24 5.91 14.47 4.72
N MET A 25 5.94 13.78 3.58
CA MET A 25 4.75 13.11 3.06
C MET A 25 4.40 12.00 4.04
N ARG A 26 3.69 12.36 5.11
CA ARG A 26 3.01 11.39 5.96
C ARG A 26 2.10 10.60 5.02
N PRO A 27 2.14 9.26 5.04
CA PRO A 27 1.13 8.50 4.32
C PRO A 27 -0.23 9.00 4.80
N SER A 28 -1.01 9.57 3.88
CA SER A 28 -2.39 9.93 4.14
C SER A 28 -3.09 8.71 4.72
N MET A 29 -3.83 8.90 5.81
CA MET A 29 -4.69 7.83 6.32
C MET A 29 -5.60 7.34 5.17
N PRO A 30 -5.72 6.02 4.97
CA PRO A 30 -6.71 5.48 4.05
C PRO A 30 -8.09 6.00 4.41
N GLN A 31 -8.82 6.46 3.41
CA GLN A 31 -10.21 6.88 3.57
C GLN A 31 -11.10 5.73 3.12
N ILE A 32 -11.93 5.22 4.03
CA ILE A 32 -12.92 4.18 3.76
C ILE A 32 -14.27 4.90 3.63
N GLN A 33 -14.95 4.74 2.50
CA GLN A 33 -16.17 5.48 2.17
C GLN A 33 -17.13 4.58 1.38
N THR A 34 -18.45 4.74 1.56
CA THR A 34 -19.49 3.99 0.82
C THR A 34 -19.84 4.59 -0.54
N ASN A 35 -19.57 5.88 -0.79
CA ASN A 35 -19.88 6.55 -2.05
C ASN A 35 -18.64 6.75 -2.93
N LYS A 36 -18.75 6.51 -4.24
CA LYS A 36 -17.64 6.60 -5.23
C LYS A 36 -16.41 5.80 -4.80
N GLN A 37 -16.64 4.52 -4.52
CA GLN A 37 -15.63 3.68 -3.87
C GLN A 37 -14.47 3.35 -4.79
N PRO A 38 -13.23 3.46 -4.31
CA PRO A 38 -12.12 2.76 -4.93
C PRO A 38 -12.32 1.25 -4.79
N LEU A 39 -11.84 0.49 -5.78
CA LEU A 39 -11.80 -0.97 -5.66
C LEU A 39 -10.93 -1.35 -4.46
N THR A 40 -11.47 -2.16 -3.55
CA THR A 40 -10.70 -2.66 -2.41
C THR A 40 -10.24 -4.09 -2.68
N GLN A 41 -8.97 -4.36 -2.47
CA GLN A 41 -8.43 -5.71 -2.38
C GLN A 41 -8.03 -5.97 -0.93
N ILE A 42 -8.56 -7.04 -0.35
CA ILE A 42 -8.10 -7.55 0.95
C ILE A 42 -7.42 -8.88 0.69
N THR A 43 -6.18 -9.01 1.16
CA THR A 43 -5.43 -10.28 1.11
C THR A 43 -5.15 -10.74 2.51
N ILE A 44 -5.55 -11.97 2.83
CA ILE A 44 -5.15 -12.66 4.05
C ILE A 44 -3.98 -13.57 3.70
N VAL A 45 -2.93 -13.52 4.51
CA VAL A 45 -1.76 -14.37 4.38
C VAL A 45 -1.61 -15.12 5.69
N GLU A 46 -1.68 -16.45 5.62
CA GLU A 46 -1.45 -17.30 6.78
C GLU A 46 0.05 -17.49 7.02
N SER A 47 0.45 -17.48 8.29
CA SER A 47 1.83 -17.67 8.70
C SER A 47 1.91 -18.43 10.01
N GLU A 48 2.92 -19.27 10.18
CA GLU A 48 3.28 -19.72 11.53
C GLU A 48 3.70 -18.53 12.40
N PRO A 49 3.36 -18.51 13.70
CA PRO A 49 3.67 -17.39 14.60
C PRO A 49 5.14 -16.94 14.55
N GLU A 50 6.07 -17.90 14.47
CA GLU A 50 7.52 -17.65 14.43
C GLU A 50 7.97 -17.02 13.10
N LYS A 51 7.20 -17.19 12.02
CA LYS A 51 7.52 -16.68 10.68
C LYS A 51 6.84 -15.35 10.38
N GLN A 52 5.90 -14.88 11.21
CA GLN A 52 5.11 -13.68 10.93
C GLN A 52 5.96 -12.44 10.66
N ALA A 53 7.04 -12.24 11.41
CA ALA A 53 7.92 -11.09 11.25
C ALA A 53 8.59 -11.06 9.87
N GLU A 54 9.06 -12.22 9.41
CA GLU A 54 9.68 -12.35 8.08
C GLU A 54 8.65 -12.22 6.97
N ALA A 55 7.50 -12.88 7.10
CA ALA A 55 6.39 -12.73 6.16
C ALA A 55 5.93 -11.26 6.04
N LEU A 56 5.88 -10.53 7.16
CA LEU A 56 5.55 -9.11 7.17
C LEU A 56 6.61 -8.27 6.47
N ARG A 57 7.90 -8.58 6.65
CA ARG A 57 9.00 -7.90 5.96
C ARG A 57 8.85 -8.03 4.44
N VAL A 58 8.62 -9.26 3.96
CA VAL A 58 8.42 -9.52 2.54
C VAL A 58 7.15 -8.84 2.01
N MET A 59 6.04 -8.92 2.74
CA MET A 59 4.80 -8.24 2.37
C MET A 59 4.96 -6.72 2.33
N THR A 60 5.81 -6.15 3.19
CA THR A 60 6.14 -4.71 3.16
C THR A 60 6.89 -4.33 1.89
N GLU A 61 7.82 -5.15 1.42
CA GLU A 61 8.54 -4.92 0.16
C GLU A 61 7.60 -5.00 -1.04
N ARG A 62 6.72 -6.00 -1.05
CA ARG A 62 5.66 -6.15 -2.06
C ARG A 62 4.72 -4.96 -2.06
N ALA A 63 4.28 -4.50 -0.88
CA ALA A 63 3.44 -3.31 -0.72
C ALA A 63 4.12 -2.05 -1.29
N ARG A 64 5.42 -1.85 -1.03
CA ARG A 64 6.20 -0.73 -1.59
C ARG A 64 6.30 -0.77 -3.11
N PHE A 65 6.31 -1.96 -3.71
CA PHE A 65 6.26 -2.12 -5.16
C PHE A 65 4.87 -1.76 -5.71
N MET A 66 3.80 -2.30 -5.10
CA MET A 66 2.42 -2.02 -5.51
C MET A 66 2.09 -0.53 -5.39
N ALA A 67 2.63 0.15 -4.37
CA ALA A 67 2.43 1.58 -4.13
C ALA A 67 2.98 2.50 -5.23
N ARG A 68 3.79 1.97 -6.16
CA ARG A 68 4.36 2.74 -7.29
C ARG A 68 3.60 2.51 -8.60
N GLN A 69 2.59 1.64 -8.60
CA GLN A 69 1.88 1.26 -9.81
C GLN A 69 0.81 2.29 -10.15
N PRO A 70 0.49 2.49 -11.45
CA PRO A 70 -0.62 3.34 -11.85
C PRO A 70 -1.94 2.90 -11.23
N GLY A 71 -2.74 3.87 -10.75
CA GLY A 71 -4.04 3.61 -10.12
C GLY A 71 -3.99 3.14 -8.67
N PHE A 72 -2.79 3.07 -8.06
CA PHE A 72 -2.65 2.83 -6.63
C PHE A 72 -3.16 4.03 -5.82
N ILE A 73 -3.97 3.77 -4.78
CA ILE A 73 -4.48 4.81 -3.88
C ILE A 73 -3.87 4.68 -2.49
N SER A 74 -4.02 3.52 -1.85
CA SER A 74 -3.52 3.30 -0.48
C SER A 74 -3.24 1.83 -0.19
N ILE A 75 -2.39 1.58 0.80
CA ILE A 75 -2.12 0.24 1.34
C ILE A 75 -1.98 0.29 2.86
N SER A 76 -2.53 -0.69 3.55
CA SER A 76 -2.41 -0.86 5.00
C SER A 76 -2.18 -2.32 5.33
N LEU A 77 -0.98 -2.59 5.86
CA LEU A 77 -0.58 -3.91 6.34
C LEU A 77 -0.87 -4.03 7.83
N HIS A 78 -1.60 -5.08 8.19
CA HIS A 78 -1.90 -5.44 9.56
C HIS A 78 -1.24 -6.76 9.88
N ARG A 79 -0.64 -6.86 11.06
CA ARG A 79 -0.29 -8.14 11.65
C ARG A 79 -1.33 -8.49 12.68
N SER A 80 -1.77 -9.74 12.68
CA SER A 80 -2.57 -10.30 13.76
C SER A 80 -1.73 -10.38 15.05
N LEU A 81 -2.40 -10.28 16.18
CA LEU A 81 -1.76 -10.32 17.50
C LEU A 81 -1.41 -11.74 17.96
N ASP A 82 -2.03 -12.76 17.36
CA ASP A 82 -1.74 -14.17 17.61
C ASP A 82 -0.57 -14.73 16.77
N GLY A 83 0.00 -13.90 15.90
CA GLY A 83 1.11 -14.28 15.02
C GLY A 83 0.69 -14.98 13.73
N ARG A 84 -0.60 -15.30 13.53
CA ARG A 84 -0.98 -16.32 12.52
C ARG A 84 -1.35 -15.75 11.16
N ARG A 85 -1.59 -14.45 11.09
CA ARG A 85 -2.08 -13.78 9.89
C ARG A 85 -1.42 -12.43 9.64
N ILE A 86 -1.27 -12.10 8.37
CA ILE A 86 -1.05 -10.74 7.88
C ILE A 86 -2.24 -10.38 6.99
N VAL A 87 -2.82 -9.20 7.18
CA VAL A 87 -3.90 -8.69 6.36
C VAL A 87 -3.42 -7.46 5.60
N ASN A 88 -3.54 -7.51 4.27
CA ASN A 88 -3.22 -6.41 3.40
C ASN A 88 -4.50 -5.78 2.85
N TYR A 89 -4.82 -4.56 3.26
CA TYR A 89 -5.93 -3.77 2.75
C TYR A 89 -5.39 -2.78 1.72
N VAL A 90 -5.86 -2.86 0.47
CA VAL A 90 -5.35 -2.05 -0.64
C VAL A 90 -6.49 -1.39 -1.40
N GLN A 91 -6.36 -0.11 -1.71
CA GLN A 91 -7.31 0.63 -2.52
C GLN A 91 -6.72 0.97 -3.89
N TRP A 92 -7.52 0.77 -4.94
CA TRP A 92 -7.18 1.04 -6.33
C TRP A 92 -8.28 1.83 -7.02
N GLU A 93 -7.91 2.61 -8.02
CA GLU A 93 -8.89 3.34 -8.84
C GLU A 93 -9.88 2.39 -9.54
N ASN A 94 -9.41 1.24 -10.05
CA ASN A 94 -10.25 0.24 -10.70
C ASN A 94 -9.57 -1.14 -10.81
N ARG A 95 -10.35 -2.13 -11.25
CA ARG A 95 -9.93 -3.54 -11.41
C ARG A 95 -8.86 -3.73 -12.48
N ASP A 96 -8.89 -2.94 -13.54
CA ASP A 96 -8.00 -3.12 -14.68
C ASP A 96 -6.57 -2.67 -14.33
N LEU A 97 -6.43 -1.57 -13.58
CA LEU A 97 -5.15 -1.08 -13.08
C LEU A 97 -4.53 -2.03 -12.05
N LEU A 98 -5.34 -2.55 -11.11
CA LEU A 98 -4.90 -3.60 -10.19
C LEU A 98 -4.42 -4.85 -10.95
N ARG A 99 -5.19 -5.31 -11.93
CA ARG A 99 -4.83 -6.49 -12.74
C ARG A 99 -3.52 -6.25 -13.49
N SER A 100 -3.34 -5.06 -14.06
CA SER A 100 -2.14 -4.67 -14.80
C SER A 100 -0.90 -4.67 -13.89
N ALA A 101 -1.03 -4.16 -12.66
CA ALA A 101 0.04 -4.18 -11.67
C ALA A 101 0.55 -5.61 -11.38
N HIS A 102 -0.36 -6.57 -11.17
CA HIS A 102 -0.01 -7.98 -10.94
C HIS A 102 0.53 -8.69 -12.17
N GLN A 103 0.21 -8.22 -13.37
CA GLN A 103 0.68 -8.80 -14.63
C GLN A 103 2.01 -8.22 -15.10
N SER A 104 2.54 -7.19 -14.45
CA SER A 104 3.82 -6.58 -14.84
C SER A 104 4.96 -7.61 -14.79
N PRO A 105 5.88 -7.59 -15.78
CA PRO A 105 7.05 -8.47 -15.79
C PRO A 105 7.89 -8.37 -14.52
N GLU A 106 8.03 -7.17 -13.97
CA GLU A 106 8.78 -6.89 -12.75
C GLU A 106 8.12 -7.55 -11.52
N PHE A 107 6.79 -7.45 -11.40
CA PHE A 107 6.06 -8.10 -10.31
C PHE A 107 6.24 -9.61 -10.37
N ARG A 108 6.06 -10.21 -11.56
CA ARG A 108 6.23 -11.67 -11.75
C ARG A 108 7.66 -12.08 -11.42
N LYS A 109 8.67 -11.39 -11.95
CA LYS A 109 10.09 -11.73 -11.69
C LYS A 109 10.43 -11.72 -10.20
N GLN A 110 9.90 -10.75 -9.46
CA GLN A 110 10.26 -10.55 -8.06
C GLN A 110 9.43 -11.42 -7.09
N TRP A 111 8.18 -11.74 -7.44
CA TRP A 111 7.23 -12.37 -6.53
C TRP A 111 6.69 -13.73 -6.99
N ASN A 112 7.26 -14.34 -8.04
CA ASN A 112 6.85 -15.68 -8.51
C ASN A 112 6.99 -16.78 -7.44
N ASP A 113 7.93 -16.59 -6.51
CA ASP A 113 8.23 -17.54 -5.44
C ASP A 113 7.59 -17.15 -4.10
N PHE A 114 6.75 -16.11 -4.07
CA PHE A 114 6.14 -15.62 -2.83
C PHE A 114 5.24 -16.69 -2.18
N ASP A 115 4.59 -17.52 -2.99
CA ASP A 115 3.75 -18.64 -2.53
C ASP A 115 4.55 -19.71 -1.74
N LYS A 116 5.89 -19.69 -1.79
CA LYS A 116 6.73 -20.60 -1.01
C LYS A 116 6.98 -20.12 0.43
N LEU A 117 6.65 -18.87 0.75
CA LEU A 117 6.90 -18.26 2.06
C LEU A 117 5.73 -18.42 3.04
N THR A 118 4.54 -18.70 2.52
CA THR A 118 3.28 -18.66 3.28
C THR A 118 2.39 -19.78 2.78
N ASP A 119 1.82 -20.55 3.69
CA ASP A 119 1.11 -21.78 3.32
C ASP A 119 -0.23 -21.49 2.61
N GLU A 120 -0.82 -20.30 2.82
CA GLU A 120 -2.04 -19.87 2.14
C GLU A 120 -2.08 -18.34 1.95
N ILE A 121 -2.39 -17.90 0.73
CA ILE A 121 -2.63 -16.50 0.37
C ILE A 121 -4.02 -16.41 -0.24
N ASP A 122 -4.88 -15.59 0.35
CA ASP A 122 -6.28 -15.47 -0.03
C ASP A 122 -6.65 -14.03 -0.43
N PRO A 123 -6.43 -13.62 -1.69
CA PRO A 123 -6.74 -12.28 -2.18
C PRO A 123 -8.15 -12.20 -2.77
N HIS A 124 -8.96 -11.29 -2.23
CA HIS A 124 -10.32 -11.05 -2.70
C HIS A 124 -10.61 -9.57 -2.96
N LEU A 125 -11.60 -9.30 -3.80
CA LEU A 125 -12.06 -7.97 -4.15
C LEU A 125 -13.35 -7.63 -3.40
N TYR A 126 -13.43 -6.41 -2.92
CA TYR A 126 -14.50 -5.93 -2.05
C TYR A 126 -14.93 -4.52 -2.42
N GLU A 127 -16.16 -4.23 -2.02
CA GLU A 127 -16.74 -2.90 -1.86
C GLU A 127 -17.12 -2.73 -0.38
N VAL A 128 -17.03 -1.51 0.13
CA VAL A 128 -17.46 -1.10 1.45
C VAL A 128 -18.98 -0.99 1.46
N SER A 129 -19.69 -1.88 2.12
CA SER A 129 -21.16 -1.82 2.17
C SER A 129 -21.67 -0.77 3.16
N GLU A 130 -21.06 -0.68 4.34
CA GLU A 130 -21.55 0.10 5.48
C GLU A 130 -20.38 0.67 6.29
N ILE A 131 -20.59 1.82 6.94
CA ILE A 131 -19.66 2.43 7.90
C ILE A 131 -20.47 2.97 9.08
N MET A 132 -20.04 2.67 10.29
CA MET A 132 -20.63 3.16 11.53
C MET A 132 -19.52 3.75 12.39
N ASP A 133 -19.76 4.94 12.94
CA ASP A 133 -18.90 5.55 13.95
C ASP A 133 -19.54 5.40 15.33
N ALA A 134 -18.74 5.48 16.38
CA ALA A 134 -19.29 5.53 17.73
C ALA A 134 -20.24 6.73 17.86
N GLU A 135 -21.44 6.51 18.39
CA GLU A 135 -22.29 7.60 18.83
C GLU A 135 -21.52 8.41 19.89
N GLN A 136 -21.38 9.71 19.67
CA GLN A 136 -20.70 10.62 20.60
C GLN A 136 -21.53 10.87 21.86
#